data_AF-A0A504LFE9-F1
#
_entry.id   AF-A0A504LFE9-F1
#
_cell.length_a   1.000
_cell.length_b   1.000
_cell.length_c   1.000
_cell.angle_alpha   90.00
_cell.angle_beta   90.00
_cell.angle_gamma   90.00
#
_symmetry.space_group_name_H-M   'P 1'
#
loop_
_entity.id
_entity.type
_entity.pdbx_description
1 polymer ?
#
loop_
_entity_poly.entity_id
_entity_poly.type
_entity_poly.pdbx_seq_one_letter_code
_entity_poly.pdbx_strand_id
1 'polypeptide(L)'
;MDEDDGETLKVIKRDVEIRRTLLDQKKFTELRELLDQRYGAWSNRRHAYECEILWEEGKQDQALEETFDRLKSGECNVMHIILCATYAWKLRRKDVADYLGLSFKSKELETSSVVLAQFVYRDLNGLEISDEMRHTAWMLGAD
;
A
#
# COMPACT_ATOMS: atom_id res chain seq x y z
N MET A 1 9.34 7.68 -33.33
CA MET A 1 9.82 6.56 -32.48
C MET A 1 8.80 6.49 -31.37
N ASP A 2 7.69 5.81 -31.61
CA ASP A 2 6.50 5.88 -30.74
C ASP A 2 5.83 4.50 -30.62
N GLU A 3 6.48 3.43 -31.11
CA GLU A 3 5.95 2.06 -31.10
C GLU A 3 6.29 1.28 -29.81
N ASP A 4 7.34 1.68 -29.09
CA ASP A 4 7.86 0.94 -27.93
C ASP A 4 7.06 1.22 -26.62
N ASP A 5 6.57 2.46 -26.47
CA ASP A 5 5.74 2.86 -25.33
C ASP A 5 4.37 2.15 -25.33
N GLY A 6 3.83 1.89 -26.53
CA GLY A 6 2.54 1.22 -26.70
C GLY A 6 2.56 -0.25 -26.29
N GLU A 7 3.66 -0.96 -26.55
CA GLU A 7 3.80 -2.37 -26.16
C GLU A 7 4.09 -2.51 -24.66
N THR A 8 4.94 -1.63 -24.13
CA THR A 8 5.22 -1.55 -22.68
C THR A 8 3.94 -1.29 -21.87
N LEU A 9 3.08 -0.36 -22.32
CA LEU A 9 1.80 -0.06 -21.67
C LEU A 9 0.82 -1.25 -21.69
N LYS A 10 0.77 -2.02 -22.79
CA LYS A 10 -0.08 -3.22 -22.88
C LYS A 10 0.37 -4.31 -21.90
N VAL A 11 1.67 -4.52 -21.80
CA VAL A 11 2.25 -5.49 -20.87
C VAL A 11 1.92 -5.11 -19.42
N ILE A 12 2.09 -3.83 -19.05
CA ILE A 12 1.73 -3.34 -17.72
C ILE A 12 0.24 -3.55 -17.41
N LYS A 13 -0.65 -3.20 -18.34
CA LYS A 13 -2.10 -3.39 -18.15
C LYS A 13 -2.45 -4.87 -17.95
N ARG A 14 -1.89 -5.75 -18.77
CA ARG A 14 -2.10 -7.20 -18.66
C ARG A 14 -1.61 -7.74 -17.32
N ASP A 15 -0.44 -7.30 -16.86
CA ASP A 15 0.10 -7.75 -15.56
C ASP A 15 -0.80 -7.30 -14.40
N VAL A 16 -1.35 -6.08 -14.45
CA VAL A 16 -2.30 -5.57 -13.46
C VAL A 16 -3.60 -6.41 -13.46
N GLU A 17 -4.13 -6.73 -14.64
CA GLU A 17 -5.35 -7.54 -14.78
C GLU A 17 -5.16 -8.97 -14.27
N ILE A 18 -4.04 -9.62 -14.61
CA ILE A 18 -3.71 -10.96 -14.11
C ILE A 18 -3.59 -10.94 -12.60
N ARG A 19 -2.84 -9.98 -12.05
CA ARG A 19 -2.64 -9.82 -10.60
C ARG A 19 -3.97 -9.71 -9.86
N ARG A 20 -4.85 -8.82 -10.34
CA ARG A 20 -6.18 -8.59 -9.75
C ARG A 20 -7.05 -9.85 -9.84
N THR A 21 -7.03 -10.52 -10.99
CA THR A 21 -7.78 -11.78 -11.18
C THR A 21 -7.35 -12.86 -10.21
N LEU A 22 -6.04 -13.05 -10.01
CA LEU A 22 -5.52 -14.04 -9.08
C LEU A 22 -5.86 -13.69 -7.62
N LEU A 23 -5.83 -12.40 -7.27
CA LEU A 23 -6.22 -11.91 -5.95
C LEU A 23 -7.71 -12.17 -5.67
N ASP A 24 -8.59 -11.78 -6.60
CA ASP A 24 -10.04 -11.98 -6.50
C ASP A 24 -10.43 -13.47 -6.41
N GLN A 25 -9.68 -14.33 -7.11
CA GLN A 25 -9.85 -15.78 -7.07
C GLN A 25 -9.15 -16.45 -5.86
N LYS A 26 -8.50 -15.67 -4.99
CA LYS A 26 -7.73 -16.15 -3.82
C LYS A 26 -6.65 -17.18 -4.17
N LYS A 27 -6.07 -17.06 -5.36
CA LYS A 27 -4.99 -17.92 -5.86
C LYS A 27 -3.63 -17.39 -5.43
N PHE A 28 -3.43 -17.31 -4.12
CA PHE A 28 -2.29 -16.61 -3.53
C PHE A 28 -0.94 -17.25 -3.89
N THR A 29 -0.85 -18.57 -4.00
CA THR A 29 0.39 -19.25 -4.43
C THR A 29 0.80 -18.84 -5.85
N GLU A 30 -0.14 -18.93 -6.80
CA GLU A 30 0.08 -18.54 -8.20
C GLU A 30 0.43 -17.05 -8.32
N LEU A 31 -0.20 -16.21 -7.49
CA LEU A 31 0.10 -14.79 -7.42
C LEU A 31 1.53 -14.53 -6.91
N ARG A 32 1.97 -15.22 -5.84
CA ARG A 32 3.35 -15.08 -5.33
C ARG A 32 4.39 -15.48 -6.37
N GLU A 33 4.17 -16.60 -7.06
CA GLU A 33 5.04 -17.06 -8.15
C GLU A 33 5.16 -16.02 -9.28
N LEU A 34 4.03 -15.44 -9.70
CA LEU A 34 4.00 -14.37 -10.70
C LEU A 34 4.81 -13.16 -10.24
N LEU A 35 4.62 -12.72 -9.00
CA LEU A 35 5.28 -11.54 -8.46
C LEU A 35 6.80 -11.75 -8.30
N ASP A 36 7.22 -12.95 -7.90
CA ASP A 36 8.64 -13.32 -7.78
C ASP A 36 9.33 -13.29 -9.14
N GLN A 37 8.68 -13.82 -10.18
CA GLN A 37 9.18 -13.75 -11.55
C GLN A 37 9.30 -12.31 -12.05
N ARG A 38 8.42 -11.41 -11.61
CA ARG A 38 8.32 -10.06 -12.18
C ARG A 38 9.21 -9.03 -11.52
N TYR A 39 9.35 -9.10 -10.21
CA TYR A 39 10.03 -8.08 -9.42
C TYR A 39 11.24 -8.62 -8.65
N GLY A 40 11.43 -9.94 -8.62
CA GLY A 40 12.41 -10.59 -7.77
C GLY A 40 11.98 -10.60 -6.30
N ALA A 41 12.39 -11.66 -5.58
CA ALA A 41 11.96 -11.95 -4.22
C ALA A 41 12.27 -10.86 -3.17
N TRP A 42 13.28 -10.02 -3.43
CA TRP A 42 13.83 -9.06 -2.45
C TRP A 42 13.48 -7.60 -2.74
N SER A 43 12.64 -7.31 -3.74
CA SER A 43 12.32 -5.92 -4.07
C SER A 43 11.23 -5.33 -3.15
N ASN A 44 11.33 -4.04 -2.84
CA ASN A 44 10.29 -3.31 -2.09
C ASN A 44 8.92 -3.39 -2.78
N ARG A 45 8.89 -3.45 -4.12
CA ARG A 45 7.64 -3.59 -4.87
C ARG A 45 7.02 -4.97 -4.66
N ARG A 46 7.80 -6.05 -4.71
CA ARG A 46 7.33 -7.40 -4.41
C ARG A 46 6.79 -7.50 -2.99
N HIS A 47 7.51 -6.92 -2.04
CA HIS A 47 7.15 -6.95 -0.63
C HIS A 47 5.83 -6.24 -0.36
N ALA A 48 5.61 -5.05 -0.92
CA ALA A 48 4.34 -4.35 -0.77
C ALA A 48 3.15 -5.21 -1.25
N TYR A 49 3.30 -5.92 -2.36
CA TYR A 49 2.29 -6.86 -2.83
C TYR A 49 2.13 -8.09 -1.92
N GLU A 50 3.19 -8.54 -1.24
CA GLU A 50 3.05 -9.59 -0.22
C GLU A 50 2.15 -9.12 0.92
N CYS A 51 2.31 -7.88 1.38
CA CYS A 51 1.46 -7.32 2.44
C CYS A 51 -0.02 -7.22 2.03
N GLU A 52 -0.30 -6.96 0.74
CA GLU A 52 -1.66 -7.03 0.19
C GLU A 52 -2.21 -8.47 0.21
N ILE A 53 -1.39 -9.45 -0.19
CA ILE A 53 -1.77 -10.87 -0.14
C ILE A 53 -2.05 -11.32 1.31
N LEU A 54 -1.18 -10.96 2.26
CA LEU A 54 -1.38 -11.28 3.68
C LEU A 54 -2.71 -10.72 4.20
N TRP A 55 -3.06 -9.50 3.79
CA TRP A 55 -4.33 -8.88 4.15
C TRP A 55 -5.51 -9.69 3.61
N GLU A 56 -5.50 -10.04 2.32
CA GLU A 56 -6.56 -10.82 1.67
C GLU A 56 -6.63 -12.28 2.14
N GLU A 57 -5.52 -12.82 2.64
CA GLU A 57 -5.45 -14.12 3.33
C GLU A 57 -6.07 -14.10 4.74
N GLY A 58 -6.48 -12.93 5.24
CA GLY A 58 -7.03 -12.76 6.59
C GLY A 58 -5.96 -12.60 7.68
N LYS A 59 -4.69 -12.45 7.31
CA LYS A 59 -3.56 -12.20 8.24
C LYS A 59 -3.34 -10.70 8.42
N GLN A 60 -4.42 -9.98 8.75
CA GLN A 60 -4.46 -8.51 8.72
C GLN A 60 -3.46 -7.86 9.69
N ASP A 61 -3.32 -8.38 10.91
CA ASP A 61 -2.33 -7.87 11.87
C ASP A 61 -0.90 -8.05 11.37
N GLN A 62 -0.60 -9.22 10.78
CA GLN A 62 0.71 -9.48 10.19
C GLN A 62 0.98 -8.55 8.99
N ALA A 63 -0.02 -8.33 8.14
CA ALA A 63 0.10 -7.40 7.01
C ALA A 63 0.43 -5.98 7.49
N LEU A 64 -0.22 -5.51 8.56
CA LEU A 64 0.09 -4.23 9.17
C LEU A 64 1.51 -4.20 9.75
N GLU A 65 1.90 -5.22 10.52
CA GLU A 65 3.22 -5.32 11.14
C GLU A 65 4.35 -5.24 10.09
N GLU A 66 4.25 -6.03 9.02
CA GLU A 66 5.23 -6.05 7.92
C GLU A 66 5.35 -4.69 7.21
N THR A 67 4.21 -4.02 6.94
CA THR A 67 4.26 -2.68 6.33
C THR A 67 4.84 -1.64 7.28
N PHE A 68 4.52 -1.72 8.58
CA PHE A 68 5.02 -0.80 9.58
C PHE A 68 6.52 -0.94 9.80
N ASP A 69 7.04 -2.17 9.81
CA ASP A 69 8.46 -2.43 9.96
C ASP A 69 9.27 -1.92 8.77
N ARG A 70 8.74 -2.03 7.54
CA ARG A 70 9.33 -1.39 6.35
C ARG A 70 9.40 0.12 6.46
N LEU A 71 8.36 0.75 7.02
CA LEU A 71 8.37 2.19 7.26
C LEU A 71 9.44 2.59 8.28
N LYS A 72 9.60 1.81 9.36
CA LYS A 72 10.63 2.07 10.38
C LYS A 72 12.05 1.84 9.88
N SER A 73 12.28 0.83 9.05
CA SER A 73 13.61 0.55 8.50
C SER A 73 14.02 1.53 7.41
N GLY A 74 13.07 2.24 6.80
CA GLY A 74 13.30 3.13 5.66
C GLY A 74 13.38 2.40 4.33
N GLU A 75 13.31 1.06 4.31
CA GLU A 75 13.23 0.23 3.11
C GLU A 75 11.80 0.17 2.56
N CYS A 76 11.18 1.34 2.39
CA CYS A 76 9.79 1.47 1.97
C CYS A 76 9.67 2.14 0.61
N ASN A 77 8.44 2.15 0.08
CA ASN A 77 8.04 2.90 -1.10
C ASN A 77 6.63 3.46 -0.85
N VAL A 78 6.10 4.25 -1.79
CA VAL A 78 4.75 4.83 -1.69
C VAL A 78 3.67 3.79 -1.35
N MET A 79 3.74 2.59 -1.94
CA MET A 79 2.77 1.53 -1.67
C MET A 79 2.79 1.08 -0.20
N HIS A 80 3.97 0.94 0.42
CA HIS A 80 4.03 0.61 1.85
C HIS A 80 3.38 1.69 2.72
N ILE A 81 3.53 2.97 2.36
CA ILE A 81 2.94 4.09 3.09
C ILE A 81 1.41 4.00 3.02
N ILE A 82 0.89 3.81 1.80
CA ILE A 82 -0.56 3.67 1.56
C ILE A 82 -1.11 2.48 2.33
N LEU A 83 -0.50 1.30 2.17
CA LEU A 83 -0.96 0.08 2.84
C LEU A 83 -0.91 0.23 4.37
N CYS A 84 0.20 0.72 4.93
CA CYS A 84 0.33 0.91 6.37
C CYS A 84 -0.73 1.87 6.92
N ALA A 85 -0.95 3.00 6.26
CA ALA A 85 -1.96 3.97 6.67
C ALA A 85 -3.39 3.38 6.57
N THR A 86 -3.73 2.75 5.46
CA THR A 86 -5.05 2.14 5.26
C THR A 86 -5.30 1.02 6.25
N TYR A 87 -4.32 0.14 6.49
CA TYR A 87 -4.43 -0.97 7.44
C TYR A 87 -4.54 -0.46 8.87
N ALA A 88 -3.73 0.54 9.27
CA ALA A 88 -3.82 1.15 10.58
C ALA A 88 -5.21 1.75 10.83
N TRP A 89 -5.79 2.40 9.82
CA TRP A 89 -7.13 2.95 9.90
C TRP A 89 -8.21 1.86 10.03
N LYS A 90 -8.18 0.84 9.16
CA LYS A 90 -9.15 -0.27 9.16
C LYS A 90 -9.11 -1.08 10.46
N LEU A 91 -7.92 -1.30 11.02
CA LEU A 91 -7.73 -2.00 12.30
C LEU A 91 -7.81 -1.07 13.53
N ARG A 92 -8.09 0.23 13.34
CA ARG A 92 -8.13 1.25 14.40
C ARG A 92 -6.86 1.28 15.26
N ARG A 93 -5.70 1.05 14.65
CA ARG A 93 -4.37 1.00 15.29
C ARG A 93 -3.79 2.39 15.49
N LYS A 94 -4.21 3.03 16.58
CA LYS A 94 -3.81 4.39 16.95
C LYS A 94 -2.29 4.55 17.12
N ASP A 95 -1.61 3.54 17.67
CA ASP A 95 -0.15 3.55 17.84
C ASP A 95 0.61 3.71 16.52
N VAL A 96 0.14 3.05 15.46
CA VAL A 96 0.71 3.19 14.12
C VAL A 96 0.33 4.53 13.50
N ALA A 97 -0.90 4.98 13.71
CA ALA A 97 -1.38 6.29 13.24
C ALA A 97 -0.57 7.45 13.83
N ASP A 98 -0.24 7.38 15.13
CA ASP A 98 0.60 8.36 15.81
C ASP A 98 2.01 8.39 15.22
N TYR A 99 2.58 7.23 14.90
CA TYR A 99 3.87 7.19 14.19
C TYR A 99 3.78 7.84 12.80
N LEU A 100 2.76 7.51 12.01
CA LEU A 100 2.54 8.06 10.68
C LEU A 100 2.38 9.59 10.68
N GLY A 101 1.64 10.13 11.66
CA GLY A 101 1.38 11.56 11.76
C GLY A 101 2.52 12.38 12.34
N LEU A 102 3.28 11.82 13.29
CA LEU A 102 4.23 12.57 14.12
C LEU A 102 5.70 12.30 13.79
N SER A 103 6.03 11.09 13.35
CA SER A 103 7.42 10.61 13.34
C SER A 103 7.89 10.15 11.96
N PHE A 104 6.97 9.75 11.09
CA PHE A 104 7.31 9.21 9.79
C PHE A 104 7.93 10.27 8.87
N LYS A 105 9.06 9.93 8.25
CA LYS A 105 9.76 10.74 7.24
C LYS A 105 10.16 9.82 6.09
N SER A 106 9.72 10.13 4.88
CA SER A 106 10.12 9.41 3.67
C SER A 106 10.82 10.33 2.68
N LYS A 107 11.65 9.77 1.81
CA LYS A 107 12.15 10.44 0.61
C LYS A 107 11.21 10.25 -0.59
N GLU A 108 10.33 9.26 -0.51
CA GLU A 108 9.36 8.84 -1.51
C GLU A 108 8.01 9.57 -1.33
N LEU A 109 8.01 10.81 -0.81
CA LEU A 109 6.78 11.52 -0.44
C LEU A 109 6.02 12.00 -1.68
N GLU A 110 5.14 11.17 -2.22
CA GLU A 110 4.03 11.65 -3.03
C GLU A 110 3.01 12.36 -2.13
N THR A 111 2.59 13.57 -2.50
CA THR A 111 1.68 14.42 -1.72
C THR A 111 0.44 13.67 -1.22
N SER A 112 -0.13 12.80 -2.06
CA SER A 112 -1.33 12.00 -1.75
C SER A 112 -1.11 11.01 -0.59
N SER A 113 0.04 10.33 -0.55
CA SER A 113 0.37 9.39 0.53
C SER A 113 0.56 10.07 1.89
N VAL A 114 1.09 11.30 1.88
CA VAL A 114 1.23 12.13 3.09
C VAL A 114 -0.12 12.59 3.60
N VAL A 115 -1.00 13.03 2.68
CA VAL A 115 -2.36 13.43 3.01
C VAL A 115 -3.13 12.26 3.62
N LEU A 116 -2.98 11.04 3.09
CA LEU A 116 -3.56 9.84 3.70
C LEU A 116 -3.00 9.56 5.11
N ALA A 117 -1.68 9.61 5.30
CA ALA A 117 -1.07 9.41 6.62
C ALA A 117 -1.59 10.44 7.65
N GLN A 118 -1.74 11.70 7.24
CA GLN A 118 -2.31 12.76 8.08
C GLN A 118 -3.82 12.57 8.33
N PHE A 119 -4.58 12.12 7.33
CA PHE A 119 -5.99 11.75 7.50
C PHE A 119 -6.13 10.69 8.59
N VAL A 120 -5.37 9.59 8.49
CA VAL A 120 -5.45 8.46 9.42
C VAL A 120 -5.06 8.87 10.84
N TYR A 121 -3.97 9.63 10.98
CA TYR A 121 -3.56 10.19 12.26
C TYR A 121 -4.68 11.04 12.90
N ARG A 122 -5.30 11.93 12.11
CA ARG A 122 -6.32 12.86 12.61
C ARG A 122 -7.63 12.14 12.95
N ASP A 123 -8.09 11.23 12.10
CA ASP A 123 -9.31 10.45 12.34
C ASP A 123 -9.21 9.61 13.62
N LEU A 124 -8.10 8.88 13.79
CA LEU A 124 -7.89 8.02 14.95
C LEU A 124 -7.61 8.80 16.25
N ASN A 125 -7.30 10.09 16.15
CA ASN A 125 -7.14 11.00 17.28
C ASN A 125 -8.35 11.93 17.52
N GLY A 126 -9.42 11.82 16.73
CA GLY A 126 -10.59 12.69 16.88
C GLY A 126 -10.31 14.17 16.55
N LEU A 127 -9.33 14.42 15.67
CA LEU A 127 -8.97 15.75 15.20
C LEU A 127 -9.80 16.12 13.96
N GLU A 128 -9.94 17.42 13.69
CA GLU A 128 -10.67 17.93 12.53
C GLU A 128 -10.06 17.44 11.21
N ILE A 129 -10.87 17.02 10.23
CA ILE A 129 -10.41 16.52 8.94
C ILE A 129 -11.05 17.37 7.83
N SER A 130 -10.24 17.88 6.90
CA SER A 130 -10.74 18.64 5.75
C SER A 130 -11.38 17.73 4.69
N ASP A 131 -12.26 18.30 3.86
CA ASP A 131 -12.90 17.56 2.77
C ASP A 131 -11.89 17.03 1.74
N GLU A 132 -10.80 17.78 1.48
CA GLU A 132 -9.70 17.35 0.61
C GLU A 132 -8.99 16.10 1.16
N MET A 133 -8.77 16.05 2.48
CA MET A 133 -8.20 14.86 3.14
C MET A 133 -9.13 13.67 3.00
N ARG A 134 -10.43 13.86 3.25
CA ARG A 134 -11.44 12.79 3.09
C ARG A 134 -11.49 12.28 1.65
N HIS A 135 -11.48 13.18 0.68
CA HIS A 135 -11.51 12.82 -0.73
C HIS A 135 -10.26 12.03 -1.14
N THR A 136 -9.08 12.47 -0.70
CA THR A 136 -7.82 11.76 -0.98
C THR A 136 -7.80 10.39 -0.33
N ALA A 137 -8.25 10.29 0.93
CA ALA A 137 -8.34 9.01 1.64
C ALA A 137 -9.27 8.02 0.93
N TRP A 138 -10.45 8.50 0.49
CA TRP A 138 -11.39 7.70 -0.30
C TRP A 138 -10.79 7.19 -1.61
N MET A 139 -10.07 8.05 -2.36
CA MET A 139 -9.40 7.63 -3.61
C MET A 139 -8.32 6.56 -3.39
N LEU A 140 -7.72 6.51 -2.20
CA LEU A 140 -6.63 5.59 -1.87
C LEU A 140 -7.09 4.34 -1.09
N GLY A 141 -8.40 4.12 -0.95
CA GLY A 141 -8.96 2.89 -0.38
C GLY A 141 -9.20 2.93 1.14
N ALA A 142 -9.27 4.12 1.74
CA ALA A 142 -9.90 4.30 3.06
C ALA A 142 -11.41 4.54 2.85
N ASP A 143 -12.18 3.45 2.83
CA ASP A 143 -13.65 3.41 2.71
C ASP A 143 -14.34 2.96 4.01
#